data_AF-A0A7Y5JTP8-F1
#
_entry.id   AF-A0A7Y5JTP8-F1
#
_cell.length_a   1.000
_cell.length_b   1.000
_cell.length_c   1.000
_cell.angle_alpha   90.00
_cell.angle_beta   90.00
_cell.angle_gamma   90.00
#
_symmetry.space_group_name_H-M   'P 1'
#
loop_
_entity.id
_entity.type
_entity.pdbx_description
1 polymer ?
#
loop_
_entity_poly.entity_id
_entity_poly.type
_entity_poly.pdbx_seq_one_letter_code
_entity_poly.pdbx_strand_id
1 'polypeptide(L)' 'MERVLDGRIDPGLVFDLELPLEQVAEGYRAMDERRAIKVLLRP' A
#
# COMPACT_ATOMS: atom_id res chain seq x y z
N MET A 1 5.83 -2.56 -17.54
CA MET A 1 4.41 -2.95 -17.60
C MET A 1 4.25 -4.41 -17.98
N GLU A 2 4.89 -4.89 -19.05
CA GLU A 2 4.81 -6.29 -19.49
C GLU A 2 5.01 -7.31 -18.35
N ARG A 3 6.06 -7.16 -17.53
CA ARG A 3 6.37 -8.05 -16.38
C ARG A 3 5.31 -8.12 -15.27
N VAL A 4 4.40 -7.14 -15.21
CA VAL A 4 3.28 -7.14 -14.25
C VAL A 4 2.06 -7.78 -14.91
N LEU A 5 1.82 -7.43 -16.18
CA LEU A 5 0.71 -7.95 -16.97
C LEU A 5 0.85 -9.44 -17.29
N ASP A 6 2.08 -9.93 -17.42
CA ASP A 6 2.41 -11.35 -17.63
C ASP A 6 2.56 -12.15 -16.32
N GLY A 7 2.35 -11.51 -15.16
CA GLY A 7 2.39 -12.13 -13.84
C GLY A 7 3.79 -12.44 -13.29
N ARG A 8 4.87 -11.98 -13.92
CA ARG A 8 6.24 -12.21 -13.42
C ARG A 8 6.59 -11.40 -12.17
N ILE A 9 5.91 -10.29 -11.93
CA ILE A 9 6.05 -9.43 -10.76
C ILE A 9 4.66 -9.15 -10.20
N ASP A 10 4.49 -9.40 -8.90
CA ASP A 10 3.33 -8.95 -8.15
C ASP A 10 3.67 -7.65 -7.39
N PRO A 11 3.30 -6.47 -7.92
CA PRO A 11 3.56 -5.20 -7.25
C PRO A 11 2.65 -4.98 -6.04
N GLY A 12 1.59 -5.78 -5.86
CA GLY A 12 0.66 -5.65 -4.74
C GLY A 12 1.29 -6.01 -3.39
N LEU A 13 2.34 -6.82 -3.40
CA LEU A 13 3.04 -7.29 -2.19
C LEU A 13 3.68 -6.19 -1.36
N VAL A 14 3.86 -4.99 -1.91
CA VAL A 14 4.43 -3.86 -1.14
C VAL A 14 3.42 -3.27 -0.14
N PHE A 15 2.11 -3.49 -0.36
CA PHE A 15 1.07 -2.99 0.54
C PHE A 15 1.00 -3.86 1.79
N ASP A 16 1.46 -3.33 2.90
CA ASP A 16 1.57 -4.02 4.19
C ASP A 16 0.57 -3.50 5.23
N LEU A 17 -0.21 -2.48 4.88
CA LEU A 17 -1.30 -1.95 5.70
C LEU A 17 -2.49 -1.55 4.81
N GLU A 18 -3.69 -1.96 5.19
CA GLU A 18 -4.94 -1.56 4.53
C GLU A 18 -5.80 -0.73 5.50
N LEU A 19 -6.30 0.42 5.03
CA LEU A 19 -7.12 1.36 5.81
C LEU A 19 -8.29 1.90 4.97
N PRO A 20 -9.39 2.36 5.58
CA PRO A 20 -10.44 3.03 4.84
C PRO A 20 -10.03 4.48 4.50
N LEU A 21 -10.63 5.06 3.45
CA LEU A 21 -10.23 6.35 2.88
C LEU A 21 -10.34 7.51 3.88
N GLU A 22 -11.29 7.46 4.80
CA GLU A 22 -11.43 8.45 5.87
C GLU A 22 -10.24 8.46 6.85
N GLN A 23 -9.40 7.42 6.85
CA GLN A 23 -8.22 7.28 7.70
C GLN A 23 -6.89 7.58 6.98
N VAL A 24 -6.91 8.27 5.85
CA VAL A 24 -5.70 8.71 5.11
C VAL A 24 -4.60 9.28 6.01
N ALA A 25 -4.97 10.10 7.01
CA ALA A 25 -4.02 10.72 7.91
C ALA A 25 -3.23 9.69 8.77
N GLU A 26 -3.89 8.61 9.20
CA GLU A 26 -3.21 7.52 9.92
C GLU A 26 -2.27 6.77 8.98
N GLY A 27 -2.65 6.56 7.72
CA GLY A 27 -1.78 5.95 6.72
C GLY A 27 -0.45 6.70 6.56
N TYR A 28 -0.51 8.04 6.49
CA TYR A 28 0.70 8.86 6.47
C TYR A 28 1.52 8.75 7.74
N ARG A 29 0.88 8.79 8.92
CA ARG A 29 1.56 8.65 10.22
C ARG A 29 2.28 7.30 10.33
N ALA A 30 1.63 6.22 9.93
CA ALA A 30 2.22 4.88 9.95
C ALA A 30 3.47 4.77 9.07
N MET A 31 3.48 5.45 7.90
CA MET A 31 4.65 5.49 7.03
C MET A 31 5.79 6.35 7.61
N ASP A 32 5.46 7.49 8.23
CA ASP A 32 6.43 8.39 8.89
C ASP A 32 7.14 7.69 10.06
N GLU A 33 6.36 7.03 10.91
CA GLU A 33 6.83 6.26 12.07
C GLU A 33 7.46 4.91 11.69
N ARG A 34 7.57 4.59 10.39
CA ARG A 34 8.12 3.32 9.87
C ARG A 34 7.38 2.07 10.37
N ARG A 35 6.08 2.21 10.67
CA ARG A 35 5.18 1.08 10.97
C ARG A 35 4.63 0.40 9.72
N ALA A 36 4.61 1.10 8.58
CA ALA A 36 4.17 0.58 7.28
C ALA A 36 5.09 1.04 6.14
N ILE A 37 5.23 0.21 5.12
CA ILE A 37 5.98 0.46 3.88
C ILE A 37 5.08 1.14 2.84
N LYS A 38 3.90 0.57 2.56
CA LYS A 38 2.86 1.15 1.69
C LYS A 38 1.47 0.84 2.21
N VAL A 39 0.65 1.88 2.21
CA VAL A 39 -0.75 1.79 2.63
C VAL A 39 -1.68 1.68 1.43
N LEU A 40 -2.58 0.69 1.45
CA LEU A 40 -3.70 0.58 0.52
C LEU A 40 -4.94 1.21 1.15
N LEU A 41 -5.52 2.20 0.47
CA LEU A 41 -6.75 2.85 0.92
C LEU A 41 -7.96 2.28 0.19
N ARG A 42 -8.99 1.90 0.94
CA ARG A 42 -10.28 1.46 0.41
C ARG A 42 -11.30 2.60 0.44
N PRO A 43 -12.07 2.82 -0.65
CA PRO A 43 -13.15 3.81 -0.68
C PRO A 43 -14.20 3.61 0.41
#